data_AF-A0A1Q4Z1X6-F1
#
_entry.id   AF-A0A1Q4Z1X6-F1
#
_cell.length_a   1.000
_cell.length_b   1.000
_cell.length_c   1.000
_cell.angle_alpha   90.00
_cell.angle_beta   90.00
_cell.angle_gamma   90.00
#
_symmetry.space_group_name_H-M   'P 1'
#
loop_
_entity.id
_entity.type
_entity.pdbx_description
1 polymer ?
#
loop_
_entity_poly.entity_id
_entity_poly.type
_entity_poly.pdbx_seq_one_letter_code
_entity_poly.pdbx_strand_id
1 'polypeptide(L)'
;MLAAAIGLGSAAPAWAGGGTTININPADTGTTAAAFGTHRCDPSLGGGPFQAEDVWVFALPAAMQQGTFTSLTIEFATEGGPVTESITTTPAADRAIVGDRAWIRTPAGLSSSGALVNPFSLTNATAVITGTDGTFDLAQTCPATGGTPSPSVSGQPSDPGSD
;
A
#
# COMPACT_ATOMS: atom_id res chain seq x y z
N MET A 1 29.67 18.60 49.45
CA MET A 1 29.70 17.27 48.82
C MET A 1 28.68 17.25 47.69
N LEU A 2 29.12 16.82 46.51
CA LEU A 2 28.42 16.76 45.22
C LEU A 2 27.20 15.82 45.20
N ALA A 3 26.17 16.16 44.42
CA ALA A 3 25.30 15.21 43.69
C ALA A 3 24.47 16.01 42.65
N ALA A 4 24.99 16.20 41.44
CA ALA A 4 24.76 15.36 40.26
C ALA A 4 23.35 15.54 39.65
N ALA A 5 23.22 16.53 38.75
CA ALA A 5 22.08 16.69 37.86
C ALA A 5 22.19 15.65 36.73
N ILE A 6 21.26 14.69 36.68
CA ILE A 6 21.17 13.72 35.60
C ILE A 6 20.35 14.37 34.48
N GLY A 7 21.04 15.01 33.54
CA GLY A 7 20.45 15.42 32.27
C GLY A 7 20.20 14.19 31.41
N LEU A 8 18.94 13.76 31.31
CA LEU A 8 18.50 12.82 30.29
C LEU A 8 18.52 13.54 28.95
N GLY A 9 19.67 13.48 28.27
CA GLY A 9 19.77 13.89 26.87
C GLY A 9 18.85 13.03 26.04
N SER A 10 17.83 13.65 25.45
CA SER A 10 16.98 13.06 24.42
C SER A 10 17.87 12.76 23.21
N ALA A 11 18.34 11.53 23.08
CA ALA A 11 18.96 11.07 21.85
C ALA A 11 17.84 10.96 20.79
N ALA A 12 17.63 12.03 20.03
CA ALA A 12 16.93 11.90 18.76
C ALA A 12 17.78 10.98 17.87
N PRO A 13 17.23 9.89 17.30
CA PRO A 13 17.98 9.06 16.38
C PRO A 13 18.38 9.95 15.19
N ALA A 14 19.67 10.25 15.07
CA ALA A 14 20.21 10.90 13.89
C ALA A 14 20.27 9.84 12.78
N TRP A 15 19.23 9.77 11.96
CA TRP A 15 19.26 8.99 10.72
C TRP A 15 20.27 9.66 9.79
N ALA A 16 21.50 9.17 9.82
CA ALA A 16 22.53 9.49 8.86
C ALA A 16 22.17 8.81 7.52
N GLY A 17 21.25 9.42 6.80
CA GLY A 17 20.91 9.14 5.42
C GLY A 17 20.29 10.42 4.88
N GLY A 18 21.01 11.16 4.03
CA GLY A 18 20.71 12.54 3.66
C GLY A 18 19.47 12.74 2.78
N GLY A 19 18.33 12.22 3.21
CA GLY A 19 17.03 12.44 2.59
C GLY A 19 16.07 13.15 3.55
N THR A 20 15.09 13.85 2.98
CA THR A 20 14.03 14.48 3.76
C THR A 20 12.88 13.49 3.95
N THR A 21 12.39 13.37 5.18
CA THR A 21 11.16 12.64 5.46
C THR A 21 9.94 13.52 5.19
N ILE A 22 9.05 13.04 4.34
CA ILE A 22 7.76 13.66 4.04
C ILE A 22 6.62 12.69 4.35
N ASN A 23 5.42 13.24 4.57
CA ASN A 23 4.23 12.46 4.86
C ASN A 23 3.31 12.40 3.65
N ILE A 24 2.49 11.35 3.61
CA ILE A 24 1.39 11.29 2.65
C ILE A 24 0.43 12.45 2.89
N ASN A 25 -0.20 12.92 1.82
CA ASN A 25 -1.30 13.85 1.89
C ASN A 25 -2.44 13.24 2.75
N PRO A 26 -2.85 13.89 3.84
CA PRO A 26 -3.87 13.34 4.73
C PRO A 26 -5.20 13.04 4.03
N ALA A 27 -5.51 13.75 2.94
CA ALA A 27 -6.72 13.54 2.15
C ALA A 27 -6.78 12.17 1.46
N ASP A 28 -5.63 11.51 1.29
CA ASP A 28 -5.52 10.19 0.66
C ASP A 28 -5.57 9.04 1.67
N THR A 29 -5.67 9.34 2.97
CA THR A 29 -5.77 8.33 4.03
C THR A 29 -7.23 7.96 4.32
N GLY A 30 -7.43 6.86 5.05
CA GLY A 30 -8.75 6.32 5.38
C GLY A 30 -9.51 5.69 4.21
N THR A 31 -8.81 5.40 3.10
CA THR A 31 -9.40 4.84 1.89
C THR A 31 -8.92 3.41 1.62
N THR A 32 -9.79 2.61 1.00
CA THR A 32 -9.43 1.30 0.44
C THR A 32 -9.03 1.43 -1.03
N ALA A 33 -8.36 0.43 -1.59
CA ALA A 33 -7.97 0.47 -3.00
C ALA A 33 -9.18 0.69 -3.92
N ALA A 34 -10.29 0.00 -3.65
CA ALA A 34 -11.54 0.08 -4.41
C ALA A 34 -12.38 1.35 -4.14
N ALA A 35 -12.20 2.00 -2.99
CA ALA A 35 -12.89 3.25 -2.66
C ALA A 35 -12.15 4.48 -3.19
N PHE A 36 -10.88 4.34 -3.56
CA PHE A 36 -10.10 5.43 -4.11
C PHE A 36 -10.65 5.88 -5.48
N GLY A 37 -10.66 7.19 -5.73
CA GLY A 37 -11.36 7.74 -6.90
C GLY A 37 -10.71 7.42 -8.25
N THR A 38 -9.42 7.07 -8.27
CA THR A 38 -8.65 6.88 -9.51
C THR A 38 -8.17 5.44 -9.64
N HIS A 39 -8.87 4.66 -10.48
CA HIS A 39 -8.51 3.28 -10.79
C HIS A 39 -7.77 3.15 -12.11
N ARG A 40 -6.49 2.77 -12.07
CA ARG A 40 -5.66 2.50 -13.25
C ARG A 40 -4.64 1.38 -12.96
N CYS A 41 -4.56 0.44 -13.89
CA CYS A 41 -3.73 -0.76 -13.80
C CYS A 41 -2.58 -0.68 -14.81
N ASP A 42 -1.64 0.24 -14.57
CA ASP A 42 -0.51 0.47 -15.46
C ASP A 42 0.52 -0.67 -15.32
N PRO A 43 0.85 -1.40 -16.41
CA PRO A 43 1.82 -2.50 -16.37
C PRO A 43 3.23 -2.08 -15.94
N SER A 44 3.58 -0.80 -16.06
CA SER A 44 4.85 -0.25 -15.57
C SER A 44 4.84 0.08 -14.07
N LEU A 45 3.66 0.12 -13.44
CA LEU A 45 3.44 0.48 -12.04
C LEU A 45 2.70 -0.63 -11.28
N GLY A 46 3.17 -1.86 -11.44
CA GLY A 46 2.66 -3.04 -10.73
C GLY A 46 1.61 -3.85 -11.49
N GLY A 47 0.97 -3.27 -12.52
CA GLY A 47 0.06 -3.97 -13.43
C GLY A 47 -1.32 -4.27 -12.87
N GLY A 48 -1.87 -5.44 -13.22
CA GLY A 48 -3.20 -5.90 -12.80
C GLY A 48 -4.32 -5.60 -13.81
N PRO A 49 -5.59 -5.74 -13.40
CA PRO A 49 -6.03 -6.18 -12.07
C PRO A 49 -5.66 -7.63 -11.78
N PHE A 50 -5.31 -7.91 -10.53
CA PHE A 50 -5.04 -9.27 -10.04
C PHE A 50 -6.27 -9.82 -9.34
N GLN A 51 -6.37 -11.14 -9.22
CA GLN A 51 -7.57 -11.74 -8.60
C GLN A 51 -7.69 -11.44 -7.11
N ALA A 52 -6.57 -11.33 -6.39
CA ALA A 52 -6.55 -11.23 -4.94
C ALA A 52 -5.58 -10.18 -4.40
N GLU A 53 -5.04 -9.33 -5.29
CA GLU A 53 -4.08 -8.30 -4.91
C GLU A 53 -4.54 -6.94 -5.41
N ASP A 54 -4.50 -5.97 -4.51
CA ASP A 54 -4.65 -4.56 -4.82
C ASP A 54 -3.27 -3.97 -5.13
N VAL A 55 -3.17 -3.11 -6.15
CA VAL A 55 -1.98 -2.32 -6.41
C VAL A 55 -2.22 -0.90 -5.92
N TRP A 56 -1.26 -0.36 -5.17
CA TRP A 56 -1.25 1.01 -4.69
C TRP A 56 -0.08 1.75 -5.32
N VAL A 57 -0.33 2.93 -5.89
CA VAL A 57 0.70 3.74 -6.54
C VAL A 57 0.76 5.11 -5.88
N PHE A 58 1.93 5.44 -5.35
CA PHE A 58 2.24 6.72 -4.73
C PHE A 58 3.07 7.58 -5.69
N ALA A 59 2.92 8.90 -5.61
CA ALA A 59 3.66 9.83 -6.47
C ALA A 59 4.07 11.11 -5.75
N LEU A 60 5.20 11.68 -6.18
CA LEU A 60 5.63 13.03 -5.81
C LEU A 60 4.95 14.06 -6.73
N PRO A 61 4.01 14.88 -6.24
CA PRO A 61 3.28 15.84 -7.08
C PRO A 61 4.18 16.94 -7.67
N ALA A 62 5.30 17.24 -7.02
CA ALA A 62 6.29 18.23 -7.42
C ALA A 62 7.68 17.60 -7.61
N ALA A 63 7.76 16.52 -8.40
CA ALA A 63 8.98 15.73 -8.63
C ALA A 63 10.24 16.55 -8.97
N MET A 64 10.11 17.69 -9.66
CA MET A 64 11.26 18.56 -9.98
C MET A 64 11.92 19.16 -8.72
N GLN A 65 11.15 19.42 -7.67
CA GLN A 65 11.61 19.95 -6.38
C GLN A 65 11.84 18.82 -5.37
N GLN A 66 10.99 17.80 -5.40
CA GLN A 66 10.98 16.69 -4.45
C GLN A 66 11.98 15.57 -4.83
N GLY A 67 12.46 15.57 -6.07
CA GLY A 67 13.37 14.56 -6.58
C GLY A 67 12.68 13.20 -6.72
N THR A 68 13.26 12.18 -6.08
CA THR A 68 12.78 10.79 -6.17
C THR A 68 12.63 10.18 -4.78
N PHE A 69 11.80 9.13 -4.70
CA PHE A 69 11.71 8.32 -3.49
C PHE A 69 12.99 7.51 -3.27
N THR A 70 13.43 7.46 -2.02
CA THR A 70 14.51 6.57 -1.53
C THR A 70 13.93 5.41 -0.74
N SER A 71 12.88 5.66 0.04
CA SER A 71 12.09 4.63 0.71
C SER A 71 10.70 5.13 1.04
N LEU A 72 9.75 4.22 1.18
CA LEU A 72 8.42 4.49 1.72
C LEU A 72 8.10 3.48 2.81
N THR A 73 7.43 3.94 3.85
CA THR A 73 6.83 3.11 4.91
C THR A 73 5.33 3.40 4.91
N ILE A 74 4.53 2.37 4.69
CA ILE A 74 3.08 2.47 4.49
C ILE A 74 2.40 1.67 5.58
N GLU A 75 1.38 2.26 6.21
CA GLU A 75 0.59 1.62 7.24
C GLU A 75 -0.82 1.37 6.72
N PHE A 76 -1.26 0.13 6.82
CA PHE A 76 -2.59 -0.31 6.48
C PHE A 76 -3.31 -0.80 7.73
N ALA A 77 -4.56 -0.37 7.91
CA ALA A 77 -5.49 -1.06 8.79
C ALA A 77 -6.04 -2.29 8.07
N THR A 78 -6.01 -3.42 8.76
CA THR A 78 -6.64 -4.68 8.34
C THR A 78 -7.45 -5.24 9.50
N GLU A 79 -8.35 -6.19 9.25
CA GLU A 79 -9.11 -6.86 10.32
C GLU A 79 -8.18 -7.62 11.29
N GLY A 80 -7.08 -8.18 10.78
CA GLY A 80 -6.07 -8.88 11.59
C GLY A 80 -5.16 -7.96 12.42
N GLY A 81 -5.35 -6.65 12.32
CA GLY A 81 -4.51 -5.62 12.93
C GLY A 81 -3.76 -4.76 11.91
N PRO A 82 -3.04 -3.72 12.36
CA PRO A 82 -2.27 -2.88 11.47
C PRO A 82 -1.11 -3.66 10.83
N VAL A 83 -0.90 -3.45 9.54
CA VAL A 83 0.21 -3.99 8.76
C VAL A 83 1.07 -2.84 8.27
N THR A 84 2.38 -2.94 8.45
CA THR A 84 3.36 -1.96 7.95
C THR A 84 4.16 -2.58 6.82
N GLU A 85 4.13 -1.93 5.66
CA GLU A 85 4.88 -2.33 4.47
C GLU A 85 5.97 -1.31 4.16
N SER A 86 7.08 -1.77 3.57
CA SER A 86 8.16 -0.90 3.14
C SER A 86 8.51 -1.09 1.67
N ILE A 87 8.80 0.01 0.98
CA ILE A 87 9.32 0.03 -0.38
C ILE A 87 10.70 0.68 -0.33
N THR A 88 11.69 0.08 -0.99
CA THR A 88 13.05 0.63 -1.08
C THR A 88 13.48 0.75 -2.53
N THR A 89 14.66 1.32 -2.78
CA THR A 89 15.25 1.41 -4.13
C THR A 89 15.59 0.05 -4.74
N THR A 90 15.64 -1.03 -3.94
CA THR A 90 15.80 -2.39 -4.45
C THR A 90 14.42 -2.93 -4.84
N PRO A 91 14.14 -3.13 -6.13
CA PRO A 91 12.84 -3.63 -6.56
C PRO A 91 12.65 -5.09 -6.10
N ALA A 92 11.40 -5.45 -5.82
CA ALA A 92 10.97 -6.81 -5.58
C ALA A 92 9.77 -7.15 -6.50
N ALA A 93 9.34 -8.41 -6.48
CA ALA A 93 8.28 -8.88 -7.38
C ALA A 93 6.94 -8.16 -7.17
N ASP A 94 6.69 -7.66 -5.95
CA ASP A 94 5.45 -7.06 -5.48
C ASP A 94 5.55 -5.56 -5.18
N ARG A 95 6.73 -4.95 -5.34
CA ARG A 95 6.92 -3.52 -5.06
C ARG A 95 8.14 -2.95 -5.75
N ALA A 96 8.09 -1.70 -6.17
CA ALA A 96 9.26 -0.99 -6.68
C ALA A 96 9.10 0.54 -6.63
N ILE A 97 10.22 1.24 -6.75
CA ILE A 97 10.29 2.68 -7.03
C ILE A 97 10.64 2.84 -8.53
N VAL A 98 9.86 3.68 -9.22
CA VAL A 98 10.02 3.98 -10.65
C VAL A 98 9.97 5.49 -10.83
N GLY A 99 11.15 6.13 -10.84
CA GLY A 99 11.26 7.59 -10.94
C GLY A 99 10.67 8.32 -9.73
N ASP A 100 9.68 9.16 -9.97
CA ASP A 100 8.92 9.93 -8.97
C ASP A 100 7.74 9.15 -8.36
N ARG A 101 7.60 7.87 -8.73
CA ARG A 101 6.50 7.00 -8.30
C ARG A 101 7.01 5.78 -7.54
N ALA A 102 6.18 5.26 -6.67
CA ALA A 102 6.40 3.98 -6.01
C ALA A 102 5.12 3.17 -6.05
N TRP A 103 5.22 1.85 -6.17
CA TRP A 103 4.07 0.96 -6.15
C TRP A 103 4.31 -0.25 -5.27
N ILE A 104 3.22 -0.79 -4.72
CA ILE A 104 3.18 -2.02 -3.94
C ILE A 104 1.90 -2.78 -4.22
N ARG A 105 2.00 -4.12 -4.28
CA ARG A 105 0.87 -5.03 -4.26
C ARG A 105 0.63 -5.51 -2.84
N THR A 106 -0.63 -5.48 -2.42
CA THR A 106 -1.07 -6.00 -1.13
C THR A 106 -2.20 -7.00 -1.34
N PRO A 107 -2.40 -7.95 -0.43
CA PRO A 107 -3.61 -8.76 -0.44
C PRO A 107 -4.86 -7.88 -0.42
N ALA A 108 -5.88 -8.23 -1.20
CA ALA A 108 -7.15 -7.51 -1.24
C ALA A 108 -8.10 -7.86 -0.08
N GLY A 109 -7.67 -8.75 0.82
CA GLY A 109 -8.47 -9.18 1.97
C GLY A 109 -9.68 -10.03 1.57
N LEU A 110 -9.46 -10.98 0.65
CA LEU A 110 -10.50 -11.93 0.26
C LEU A 110 -10.77 -12.95 1.37
N SER A 111 -12.03 -13.36 1.52
CA SER A 111 -12.41 -14.55 2.26
C SER A 111 -11.96 -15.82 1.54
N SER A 112 -12.04 -16.97 2.23
CA SER A 112 -11.88 -18.30 1.62
C SER A 112 -12.86 -18.60 0.48
N SER A 113 -13.95 -17.85 0.38
CA SER A 113 -14.93 -17.93 -0.72
C SER A 113 -14.64 -16.97 -1.88
N GLY A 114 -13.54 -16.20 -1.82
CA GLY A 114 -13.14 -15.25 -2.86
C GLY A 114 -13.86 -13.91 -2.85
N ALA A 115 -14.70 -13.64 -1.84
CA ALA A 115 -15.37 -12.36 -1.66
C ALA A 115 -14.45 -11.36 -0.96
N LEU A 116 -14.50 -10.07 -1.35
CA LEU A 116 -13.83 -8.99 -0.62
C LEU A 116 -14.53 -8.81 0.74
N VAL A 117 -13.86 -9.20 1.83
CA VAL A 117 -14.44 -9.11 3.18
C VAL A 117 -13.65 -8.13 4.05
N ASN A 118 -12.32 -8.08 3.90
CA ASN A 118 -11.43 -7.32 4.79
C ASN A 118 -10.41 -6.49 4.02
N PRO A 119 -10.86 -5.47 3.26
CA PRO A 119 -9.96 -4.69 2.43
C PRO A 119 -8.94 -3.95 3.30
N PHE A 120 -7.72 -3.84 2.78
CA PHE A 120 -6.69 -3.01 3.38
C PHE A 120 -7.12 -1.54 3.25
N SER A 121 -7.03 -0.78 4.34
CA SER A 121 -7.29 0.65 4.36
C SER A 121 -6.01 1.41 4.68
N LEU A 122 -5.63 2.34 3.81
CA LEU A 122 -4.41 3.13 3.98
C LEU A 122 -4.60 4.12 5.14
N THR A 123 -3.90 3.92 6.26
CA THR A 123 -4.05 4.79 7.44
C THR A 123 -3.00 5.87 7.52
N ASN A 124 -1.78 5.58 7.04
CA ASN A 124 -0.68 6.52 7.06
C ASN A 124 0.40 6.07 6.07
N ALA A 125 1.24 6.98 5.62
CA ALA A 125 2.48 6.64 4.95
C ALA A 125 3.50 7.76 5.10
N THR A 126 4.76 7.37 5.22
CA THR A 126 5.92 8.27 5.24
C THR A 126 6.89 7.88 4.16
N ALA A 127 7.61 8.84 3.61
CA ALA A 127 8.60 8.60 2.57
C ALA A 127 9.87 9.39 2.84
N VAL A 128 11.01 8.83 2.44
CA VAL A 128 12.28 9.53 2.39
C VAL A 128 12.52 9.90 0.93
N ILE A 129 12.75 11.18 0.65
CA ILE A 129 13.01 11.71 -0.68
C ILE A 129 14.41 12.32 -0.79
N THR A 130 14.90 12.46 -2.02
CA THR A 130 16.17 13.16 -2.30
C THR A 130 16.01 14.69 -2.33
N GLY A 131 14.78 15.20 -2.46
CA GLY A 131 14.46 16.61 -2.38
C GLY A 131 14.37 17.13 -0.94
N THR A 132 13.85 18.34 -0.78
CA THR A 132 13.99 19.08 0.48
C THR A 132 12.72 19.20 1.32
N ASP A 133 11.52 19.09 0.74
CA ASP A 133 10.23 19.26 1.46
C ASP A 133 9.02 18.73 0.65
N GLY A 134 7.84 18.70 1.28
CA GLY A 134 6.54 18.54 0.66
C GLY A 134 5.70 17.40 1.24
N THR A 135 4.69 16.99 0.46
CA THR A 135 3.88 15.79 0.68
C THR A 135 3.90 14.91 -0.56
N PHE A 136 3.50 13.66 -0.43
CA PHE A 136 3.26 12.78 -1.57
C PHE A 136 1.83 12.29 -1.55
N ASP A 137 1.31 11.89 -2.71
CA ASP A 137 -0.09 11.52 -2.87
C ASP A 137 -0.23 10.03 -3.17
N LEU A 138 -1.39 9.45 -2.81
CA LEU A 138 -1.87 8.23 -3.45
C LEU A 138 -2.37 8.62 -4.85
N ALA A 139 -1.64 8.25 -5.89
CA ALA A 139 -1.92 8.73 -7.23
C ALA A 139 -2.98 7.89 -7.97
N GLN A 140 -2.93 6.58 -7.77
CA GLN A 140 -3.87 5.62 -8.37
C GLN A 140 -3.83 4.31 -7.59
N THR A 141 -4.91 3.55 -7.74
CA THR A 141 -4.99 2.16 -7.27
C THR A 141 -5.41 1.27 -8.44
N CYS A 142 -5.06 -0.01 -8.38
CA CYS A 142 -5.64 -1.04 -9.23
C CYS A 142 -6.29 -2.08 -8.31
N PRO A 143 -7.60 -1.98 -8.06
CA PRO A 143 -8.29 -2.90 -7.17
C PRO A 143 -8.28 -4.32 -7.73
N ALA A 144 -8.24 -5.30 -6.84
CA ALA A 144 -8.38 -6.70 -7.21
C ALA A 144 -9.73 -6.96 -7.88
N THR A 145 -9.73 -7.78 -8.93
CA THR A 145 -10.95 -8.38 -9.44
C THR A 145 -11.25 -9.58 -8.56
N GLY A 146 -12.19 -9.45 -7.61
CA GLY A 146 -12.53 -10.52 -6.67
C GLY A 146 -12.69 -11.89 -7.35
N GLY A 147 -12.48 -12.96 -6.57
CA GLY A 147 -12.67 -14.32 -7.07
C GLY A 147 -14.09 -14.47 -7.60
N THR A 148 -14.27 -14.89 -8.85
CA THR A 148 -15.58 -15.34 -9.29
C THR A 148 -15.96 -16.51 -8.39
N PRO A 149 -17.08 -16.47 -7.64
CA PRO A 149 -17.59 -17.69 -7.06
C PRO A 149 -17.86 -18.61 -8.24
N SER A 150 -17.09 -19.69 -8.37
CA SER A 150 -17.45 -20.75 -9.29
C SER A 150 -18.88 -21.16 -8.91
N PRO A 151 -19.87 -21.13 -9.83
CA PRO A 151 -21.17 -21.67 -9.51
C PRO A 151 -20.94 -23.16 -9.27
N SER A 152 -20.94 -23.58 -8.00
CA SER A 152 -21.12 -24.98 -7.64
C SER A 152 -22.41 -25.39 -8.32
N VAL A 153 -22.28 -26.28 -9.30
CA VAL A 153 -23.37 -26.90 -10.03
C VAL A 153 -24.42 -27.33 -9.01
N SER A 154 -25.56 -26.63 -9.02
CA SER A 154 -26.75 -27.02 -8.28
C SER A 154 -27.03 -28.46 -8.66
N GLY A 155 -27.09 -29.35 -7.66
CA GLY A 155 -27.27 -30.77 -7.89
C GLY A 155 -28.47 -30.99 -8.82
N GLN A 156 -28.19 -31.52 -10.01
CA GLN A 156 -29.22 -32.09 -10.85
C GLN A 156 -29.68 -33.37 -10.14
N PRO A 157 -30.95 -33.47 -9.70
CA PRO A 157 -31.49 -34.74 -9.26
C PRO A 157 -31.45 -35.69 -10.46
N SER A 158 -30.77 -36.83 -10.31
CA SER A 158 -30.90 -37.93 -11.26
C SER A 158 -32.35 -38.38 -11.25
N ASP A 159 -33.07 -38.11 -12.33
CA ASP A 159 -34.39 -38.67 -12.56
C ASP A 159 -34.21 -40.18 -12.86
N PRO A 160 -34.71 -41.11 -12.03
CA PRO A 160 -34.73 -42.51 -12.38
C PRO A 160 -35.91 -42.74 -13.32
N GLY A 161 -35.64 -42.67 -14.62
CA GLY A 161 -36.58 -43.08 -15.66
C GLY A 161 -37.00 -44.54 -15.43
N SER A 162 -38.28 -44.70 -15.13
CA SER A 162 -39.01 -45.96 -14.95
C SER A 162 -38.94 -46.88 -16.16
N ASP A 163 -38.83 -48.19 -15.91
CA ASP A 163 -39.30 -49.27 -16.77
C ASP A 163 -40.69 -49.72 -16.25
#